data_AF-A0A7K0MW16-F1
#
_entry.id   AF-A0A7K0MW16-F1
#
_cell.length_a   1.000
_cell.length_b   1.000
_cell.length_c   1.000
_cell.angle_alpha   90.00
_cell.angle_beta   90.00
_cell.angle_gamma   90.00
#
_symmetry.space_group_name_H-M   'P 1'
#
loop_
_entity.id
_entity.type
_entity.pdbx_description
1 polymer ?
#
loop_
_entity_poly.entity_id
_entity_poly.type
_entity_poly.pdbx_seq_one_letter_code
_entity_poly.pdbx_strand_id
1 'polypeptide(L)'
;AIFINQLREKIGVFFGSPETTTGGKALKFYASVRLDIRRIETLKDGTESVGNRTRVKVVKNKMAPPFKQAEFDIIYGIGISREGSLLDMGVELGIVKKSGAWYTYEADQLGQGKENSRAFLIDNPDLANEIEKRIRESFVPVEVDAALIAEIDEAAAEVDF
;
A
#
# COMPACT_ATOMS: atom_id res chain seq x y z
N ALA A 1 -6.03 4.89 -18.05
CA ALA A 1 -7.31 5.34 -17.47
C ALA A 1 -7.61 4.55 -16.20
N ILE A 2 -8.21 5.18 -15.18
CA ILE A 2 -8.60 4.54 -13.91
C ILE A 2 -10.12 4.45 -13.88
N PHE A 3 -10.66 3.28 -13.52
CA PHE A 3 -12.10 3.06 -13.39
C PHE A 3 -12.45 2.76 -11.93
N ILE A 4 -13.30 3.59 -11.35
CA ILE A 4 -13.88 3.34 -10.03
C ILE A 4 -15.18 2.57 -10.25
N ASN A 5 -15.35 1.47 -9.51
CA ASN A 5 -16.52 0.62 -9.63
C ASN A 5 -17.11 0.33 -8.25
N GLN A 6 -18.42 0.14 -8.21
CA GLN A 6 -19.16 -0.19 -7.00
C GLN A 6 -19.46 -1.69 -6.97
N LEU A 7 -19.58 -2.21 -5.75
CA LEU A 7 -20.09 -3.56 -5.53
C LEU A 7 -21.63 -3.55 -5.56
N ARG A 8 -22.19 -4.64 -6.06
CA ARG A 8 -23.62 -4.97 -6.06
C ARG A 8 -23.76 -6.42 -5.65
N GLU A 9 -24.91 -6.75 -5.09
CA GLU A 9 -25.26 -8.13 -4.81
C GLU A 9 -25.97 -8.75 -6.01
N LYS A 10 -25.59 -9.98 -6.35
CA LYS A 10 -26.29 -10.75 -7.37
C LYS A 10 -27.38 -11.60 -6.72
N ILE A 11 -28.64 -11.24 -6.95
CA ILE A 11 -29.80 -12.00 -6.46
C ILE A 11 -29.76 -13.42 -7.07
N GLY A 12 -30.00 -14.44 -6.24
CA GLY A 12 -30.12 -15.85 -6.65
C GLY A 12 -28.83 -16.67 -6.64
N VAL A 13 -27.75 -16.19 -6.01
CA VAL A 13 -26.52 -16.97 -5.79
C VAL A 13 -26.56 -17.61 -4.40
N PHE A 14 -26.67 -18.94 -4.35
CA PHE A 14 -26.69 -19.71 -3.10
C PHE A 14 -25.32 -20.30 -2.72
N PHE A 15 -24.32 -20.22 -3.60
CA PHE A 15 -22.96 -20.73 -3.37
C PHE A 15 -21.89 -19.77 -3.93
N GLY A 16 -20.85 -19.49 -3.15
CA GLY A 16 -19.79 -18.53 -3.47
C GLY A 16 -20.07 -17.10 -3.00
N SER A 17 -19.20 -16.15 -3.38
CA SER A 17 -19.39 -14.74 -3.01
C SER A 17 -20.51 -14.10 -3.86
N PRO A 18 -21.52 -13.46 -3.23
CA PRO A 18 -22.60 -12.79 -3.94
C PRO A 18 -22.18 -11.44 -4.55
N GLU A 19 -20.95 -10.98 -4.26
CA GLU A 19 -20.44 -9.68 -4.68
C GLU A 19 -20.10 -9.66 -6.18
N THR A 20 -20.70 -8.75 -6.92
CA THR A 20 -20.38 -8.48 -8.33
C THR A 20 -20.10 -7.00 -8.58
N THR A 21 -19.26 -6.73 -9.57
CA THR A 21 -18.97 -5.36 -10.04
C THR A 21 -19.93 -4.98 -11.17
N THR A 22 -20.29 -3.70 -11.27
CA THR A 22 -21.12 -3.20 -12.38
C THR A 22 -20.35 -3.17 -13.70
N GLY A 23 -21.04 -3.04 -14.84
CA GLY A 23 -20.40 -2.96 -16.16
C GLY A 23 -20.03 -4.31 -16.80
N GLY A 24 -20.67 -5.40 -16.37
CA GLY A 24 -20.49 -6.74 -16.96
C GLY A 24 -19.10 -7.34 -16.69
N LYS A 25 -18.60 -8.15 -17.63
CA LYS A 25 -17.33 -8.89 -17.46
C LYS A 25 -16.13 -8.24 -18.15
N ALA A 26 -16.35 -7.35 -19.13
CA ALA A 26 -15.28 -6.80 -19.96
C ALA A 26 -14.15 -6.17 -19.12
N LEU A 27 -14.51 -5.29 -18.17
CA LEU A 27 -13.54 -4.61 -17.31
C LEU A 27 -12.67 -5.61 -16.51
N LYS A 28 -13.21 -6.77 -16.14
CA LYS A 28 -12.45 -7.79 -15.41
C LYS A 28 -11.31 -8.37 -16.26
N PHE A 29 -11.49 -8.49 -17.58
CA PHE A 29 -10.50 -9.04 -18.50
C PHE A 29 -9.50 -7.99 -18.97
N TYR A 30 -9.98 -6.80 -19.33
CA TYR A 30 -9.15 -5.70 -19.85
C TYR A 30 -8.29 -5.03 -18.77
N ALA A 31 -8.73 -4.98 -17.52
CA ALA A 31 -7.92 -4.37 -16.46
C ALA A 31 -6.61 -5.14 -16.23
N SER A 32 -5.48 -4.42 -16.30
CA SER A 32 -4.15 -4.95 -15.95
C SER A 32 -3.98 -5.12 -14.44
N VAL A 33 -4.54 -4.20 -13.66
CA VAL A 33 -4.53 -4.23 -12.18
C VAL A 33 -5.96 -4.04 -11.67
N ARG A 34 -6.35 -4.82 -10.67
CA ARG A 34 -7.62 -4.67 -9.94
C ARG A 34 -7.35 -4.61 -8.46
N LEU A 35 -7.86 -3.55 -7.84
CA LEU A 35 -7.75 -3.27 -6.41
C LEU A 35 -9.14 -3.41 -5.78
N ASP A 36 -9.25 -4.22 -4.72
CA ASP A 36 -10.41 -4.26 -3.85
C ASP A 36 -10.08 -3.46 -2.58
N ILE A 37 -10.81 -2.36 -2.36
CA ILE A 37 -10.60 -1.44 -1.24
C ILE A 37 -11.72 -1.62 -0.23
N ARG A 38 -11.36 -1.92 1.03
CA ARG A 38 -12.30 -2.10 2.13
C ARG A 38 -11.84 -1.34 3.36
N ARG A 39 -12.79 -0.66 4.01
CA ARG A 39 -12.58 -0.09 5.35
C ARG A 39 -12.53 -1.23 6.37
N ILE A 40 -11.51 -1.24 7.21
CA ILE A 40 -11.36 -2.19 8.32
C ILE A 40 -11.90 -1.58 9.61
N GLU A 41 -11.34 -0.44 10.01
CA GLU A 41 -11.55 0.16 11.31
C GLU A 41 -11.70 1.68 11.18
N THR A 42 -12.45 2.28 12.09
CA THR A 42 -12.57 3.74 12.20
C THR A 42 -11.54 4.23 13.22
N LEU A 43 -10.61 5.09 12.80
CA LEU A 43 -9.68 5.75 13.71
C LEU A 43 -10.46 6.79 14.51
N LYS A 44 -10.28 6.74 15.84
CA LYS A 44 -10.83 7.71 16.77
C LYS A 44 -9.71 8.39 17.53
N ASP A 45 -9.86 9.70 17.73
CA ASP A 45 -9.06 10.46 18.67
C ASP A 45 -9.98 10.91 19.81
N GLY A 46 -9.83 10.28 20.98
CA GLY A 46 -10.78 10.39 22.07
C GLY A 46 -12.19 9.96 21.66
N THR A 47 -13.11 10.93 21.55
CA THR A 47 -14.52 10.72 21.17
C THR A 47 -14.82 10.96 19.69
N GLU A 48 -13.92 11.60 18.95
CA GLU A 48 -14.15 12.02 17.57
C GLU A 48 -13.57 11.02 16.56
N SER A 49 -14.29 10.77 15.46
CA SER A 49 -13.79 9.92 14.37
C SER A 49 -12.94 10.73 13.41
N VAL A 50 -11.62 10.53 13.46
CA VAL A 50 -10.63 11.31 12.69
C VAL A 50 -10.33 10.68 11.32
N GLY A 51 -10.56 9.38 11.16
CA GLY A 51 -10.30 8.71 9.88
C GLY A 51 -10.70 7.24 9.83
N ASN A 52 -10.24 6.54 8.81
CA ASN A 52 -10.48 5.11 8.60
C ASN A 52 -9.21 4.37 8.21
N ARG A 53 -8.96 3.23 8.85
CA ARG A 53 -7.95 2.27 8.43
C ARG A 53 -8.52 1.46 7.28
N THR A 54 -7.82 1.47 6.15
CA THR A 54 -8.31 0.91 4.90
C THR A 54 -7.32 -0.16 4.41
N ARG A 55 -7.86 -1.30 3.99
CA ARG A 55 -7.10 -2.37 3.34
C ARG A 55 -7.40 -2.38 1.86
N VAL A 56 -6.35 -2.38 1.06
CA VAL A 56 -6.42 -2.57 -0.39
C VAL A 56 -5.80 -3.92 -0.72
N LYS A 57 -6.58 -4.82 -1.31
CA LYS A 57 -6.11 -6.11 -1.82
C LYS A 57 -5.96 -6.04 -3.34
N VAL A 58 -4.81 -6.46 -3.84
CA VAL A 58 -4.57 -6.59 -5.28
C VAL A 58 -5.19 -7.89 -5.77
N VAL A 59 -6.44 -7.85 -6.25
CA VAL A 59 -7.18 -9.04 -6.69
C VAL A 59 -6.70 -9.55 -8.05
N LYS A 60 -6.18 -8.66 -8.90
CA LYS A 60 -5.58 -9.02 -10.20
C LYS A 60 -4.38 -8.13 -10.44
N ASN A 61 -3.27 -8.72 -10.87
CA ASN A 61 -2.08 -8.00 -11.31
C ASN A 61 -1.47 -8.74 -12.50
N LYS A 62 -1.23 -8.04 -13.60
CA LYS A 62 -0.55 -8.58 -14.80
C LYS A 62 0.94 -8.26 -14.85
N MET A 63 1.45 -7.38 -13.98
CA MET A 63 2.84 -6.90 -14.02
C MET A 63 3.71 -7.50 -12.91
N ALA A 64 3.10 -7.93 -11.81
CA ALA A 64 3.80 -8.47 -10.65
C ALA A 64 2.91 -9.49 -9.91
N PRO A 65 3.43 -10.21 -8.88
CA PRO A 65 2.65 -11.19 -8.15
C PRO A 65 1.33 -10.61 -7.59
N PRO A 66 0.17 -11.24 -7.89
CA PRO A 66 -1.13 -10.80 -7.38
C PRO A 66 -1.32 -11.17 -5.90
N PHE A 67 -2.45 -10.75 -5.33
CA PHE A 67 -2.93 -11.07 -3.97
C PHE A 67 -2.18 -10.46 -2.80
N LYS A 68 -1.19 -9.59 -3.07
CA LYS A 68 -0.62 -8.71 -2.03
C LYS A 68 -1.69 -7.76 -1.49
N GLN A 69 -1.53 -7.38 -0.23
CA GLN A 69 -2.40 -6.44 0.48
C GLN A 69 -1.57 -5.28 1.01
N ALA A 70 -2.16 -4.09 1.00
CA ALA A 70 -1.61 -2.90 1.62
C ALA A 70 -2.63 -2.35 2.62
N GLU A 71 -2.16 -1.93 3.77
CA GLU A 71 -2.97 -1.26 4.78
C GLU A 71 -2.43 0.14 4.99
N PHE A 72 -3.34 1.12 5.07
CA PHE A 72 -3.00 2.50 5.33
C PHE A 72 -4.18 3.23 5.97
N ASP A 73 -3.86 4.32 6.64
CA ASP A 73 -4.84 5.17 7.29
C ASP A 73 -5.25 6.32 6.35
N ILE A 74 -6.57 6.53 6.22
CA ILE A 74 -7.16 7.66 5.50
C ILE A 74 -7.72 8.63 6.54
N ILE A 75 -7.13 9.81 6.62
CA ILE A 75 -7.54 10.88 7.54
C ILE A 75 -8.49 11.82 6.80
N TYR A 76 -9.61 12.18 7.42
CA TYR A 76 -10.57 13.08 6.80
C TYR A 76 -9.97 14.48 6.60
N GLY A 77 -10.21 15.08 5.42
CA GLY A 77 -9.68 16.40 5.07
C GLY A 77 -8.23 16.42 4.53
N ILE A 78 -7.41 15.42 4.87
CA ILE A 78 -6.00 15.33 4.43
C ILE A 78 -5.83 14.26 3.34
N GLY A 79 -6.52 13.13 3.46
CA GLY A 79 -6.39 11.99 2.54
C GLY A 79 -5.52 10.87 3.12
N ILE A 80 -4.76 10.19 2.26
CA ILE A 80 -3.92 9.05 2.65
C ILE A 80 -2.73 9.57 3.47
N SER A 81 -2.55 9.04 4.67
CA SER A 81 -1.41 9.40 5.52
C SER A 81 -0.14 8.67 5.06
N ARG A 82 0.74 9.38 4.35
CA ARG A 82 2.04 8.84 3.91
C ARG A 82 2.93 8.54 5.11
N GLU A 83 3.03 9.48 6.03
CA GLU A 83 3.89 9.42 7.21
C GLU A 83 3.44 8.32 8.18
N GLY A 84 2.13 8.16 8.36
CA GLY A 84 1.57 7.05 9.15
C GLY A 84 1.92 5.69 8.54
N SER A 85 1.88 5.58 7.21
CA SER A 85 2.23 4.35 6.49
C SER A 85 3.75 4.07 6.56
N LEU A 86 4.59 5.11 6.51
CA LEU A 86 6.04 5.00 6.66
C LEU A 86 6.41 4.50 8.07
N LEU A 87 5.73 4.96 9.11
CA LEU A 87 5.96 4.49 10.48
C LEU A 87 5.59 3.01 10.64
N ASP A 88 4.43 2.60 10.12
CA ASP A 88 3.98 1.20 10.22
C ASP A 88 4.95 0.26 9.48
N MET A 89 5.31 0.60 8.23
CA MET A 89 6.28 -0.17 7.44
C MET A 89 7.68 -0.13 8.04
N GLY A 90 8.09 1.03 8.59
CA GLY A 90 9.39 1.20 9.24
C GLY A 90 9.54 0.34 10.49
N VAL A 91 8.47 0.18 11.27
CA VAL A 91 8.45 -0.73 12.42
C VAL A 91 8.42 -2.19 11.98
N GLU A 92 7.65 -2.53 10.94
CA GLU A 92 7.58 -3.89 10.40
C GLU A 92 8.95 -4.37 9.87
N LEU A 93 9.69 -3.49 9.19
CA LEU A 93 11.04 -3.76 8.68
C LEU A 93 12.14 -3.61 9.75
N GLY A 94 11.83 -3.15 10.96
CA GLY A 94 12.80 -2.92 12.02
C GLY A 94 13.73 -1.71 11.82
N ILE A 95 13.43 -0.86 10.84
CA ILE A 95 14.14 0.42 10.58
C ILE A 95 13.83 1.42 11.69
N VAL A 96 12.56 1.48 12.12
CA VAL A 96 12.11 2.27 13.25
C VAL A 96 11.91 1.35 14.45
N LYS A 97 12.54 1.66 15.58
CA LYS A 97 12.43 0.87 16.81
C LYS A 97 11.27 1.40 17.64
N LYS A 98 10.40 0.49 18.08
CA LYS A 98 9.29 0.79 18.99
C LYS A 98 9.61 0.30 20.39
N SER A 99 9.90 1.22 21.30
CA SER A 99 10.16 0.95 22.71
C SER A 99 8.89 1.28 23.52
N GLY A 100 7.97 0.33 23.58
CA GLY A 100 6.65 0.52 24.20
C GLY A 100 5.80 1.51 23.41
N ALA A 101 5.57 2.70 23.97
CA ALA A 101 4.85 3.79 23.30
C ALA A 101 5.77 4.73 22.50
N TRP A 102 7.09 4.60 22.63
CA TRP A 102 8.04 5.50 21.97
C TRP A 102 8.52 4.96 20.63
N TYR A 103 8.62 5.85 19.65
CA TYR A 103 9.22 5.56 18.35
C TYR A 103 10.60 6.22 18.28
N THR A 104 11.60 5.43 17.92
CA THR A 104 12.99 5.88 17.80
C THR A 104 13.51 5.47 16.42
N TYR A 105 14.11 6.42 15.72
CA TYR A 105 14.81 6.18 14.48
C TYR A 105 16.30 6.41 14.72
N GLU A 106 17.11 5.37 14.58
CA GLU A 106 18.54 5.39 14.94
C GLU A 106 18.80 5.92 16.36
N ALA A 107 19.20 7.19 16.48
CA ALA A 107 19.46 7.91 17.72
C ALA A 107 18.39 8.96 18.06
N ASP A 108 17.54 9.31 17.10
CA ASP A 108 16.53 10.36 17.26
C ASP A 108 15.19 9.81 17.74
N GLN A 109 14.62 10.50 18.72
CA GLN A 109 13.32 10.16 19.29
C GLN A 109 12.22 10.88 18.51
N LEU A 110 11.48 10.14 17.69
CA LEU A 110 10.42 10.68 16.83
C LEU A 110 9.22 11.16 17.64
N GLY A 111 8.92 10.51 18.76
CA GLY A 111 7.86 10.92 19.67
C GLY A 111 7.19 9.77 20.42
N GLN A 112 6.27 10.15 21.31
CA GLN A 112 5.44 9.21 22.06
C GLN A 112 4.12 8.99 21.32
N GLY A 113 3.86 7.76 20.90
CA GLY A 113 2.66 7.38 20.17
C GLY A 113 2.77 7.64 18.67
N LYS A 114 1.86 7.01 17.92
CA LYS A 114 1.85 7.08 16.45
C LYS A 114 1.52 8.48 15.94
N GLU A 115 0.61 9.17 16.62
CA GLU A 115 0.13 10.51 16.24
C GLU A 115 1.21 11.58 16.34
N ASN A 116 1.91 11.65 17.48
CA ASN A 116 3.01 12.60 17.66
C ASN A 116 4.19 12.30 16.72
N SER A 117 4.51 11.01 16.53
CA SER A 117 5.57 10.62 15.59
C SER A 117 5.21 10.98 14.14
N ARG A 118 3.91 10.93 13.79
CA ARG A 118 3.42 11.39 12.49
C ARG A 118 3.60 12.89 12.33
N ALA A 119 3.18 13.68 13.31
CA ALA A 119 3.35 15.13 13.28
C ALA A 119 4.83 15.52 13.12
N PHE A 120 5.72 14.85 13.84
CA PHE A 120 7.17 15.06 13.73
C PHE A 120 7.71 14.80 12.31
N LEU A 121 7.23 13.74 11.64
CA LEU A 121 7.62 13.44 10.26
C LEU A 121 7.04 14.42 9.23
N ILE A 122 5.88 15.00 9.51
CA ILE A 122 5.29 16.06 8.67
C ILE A 122 6.16 17.32 8.76
N ASP A 123 6.63 17.68 9.95
CA ASP A 123 7.47 18.84 10.18
C ASP A 123 8.90 18.66 9.64
N ASN A 124 9.37 17.42 9.51
CA ASN A 124 10.72 17.06 9.04
C ASN A 124 10.67 16.18 7.78
N PRO A 125 10.38 16.76 6.59
CA PRO A 125 10.23 16.00 5.36
C PRO A 125 11.52 15.32 4.89
N ASP A 126 12.69 15.87 5.23
CA ASP A 126 13.99 15.27 4.86
C ASP A 126 14.16 13.90 5.51
N LEU A 127 13.84 13.79 6.80
CA LEU A 127 13.89 12.55 7.56
C LEU A 127 12.84 11.55 7.06
N ALA A 128 11.63 12.03 6.71
CA ALA A 128 10.60 11.19 6.12
C ALA A 128 11.04 10.59 4.77
N ASN A 129 11.71 11.37 3.92
CA ASN A 129 12.23 10.91 2.63
C ASN A 129 13.39 9.91 2.80
N GLU A 130 14.25 10.11 3.80
CA GLU A 130 15.31 9.15 4.13
C GLU A 130 14.72 7.80 4.56
N ILE A 131 13.75 7.81 5.49
CA ILE A 131 13.05 6.60 5.94
C ILE A 131 12.38 5.91 4.74
N GLU A 132 11.69 6.65 3.88
CA GLU A 132 11.08 6.08 2.69
C GLU A 132 12.11 5.41 1.77
N LYS A 133 13.26 6.05 1.55
CA LYS A 133 14.32 5.51 0.70
C LYS A 133 14.81 4.17 1.25
N ARG A 134 15.11 4.09 2.55
CA ARG A 134 15.54 2.84 3.19
C ARG A 134 14.47 1.75 3.16
N ILE A 135 13.20 2.12 3.34
CA ILE A 135 12.07 1.19 3.22
C ILE A 135 12.00 0.63 1.80
N ARG A 136 12.09 1.50 0.78
CA ARG A 136 12.06 1.08 -0.63
C ARG A 136 13.22 0.16 -0.95
N GLU A 137 14.45 0.51 -0.56
CA GLU A 137 15.65 -0.32 -0.73
C GLU A 137 15.48 -1.73 -0.13
N SER A 138 14.76 -1.85 0.99
CA SER A 138 14.49 -3.16 1.63
C SER A 138 13.51 -4.04 0.83
N PHE A 139 12.67 -3.44 -0.02
CA PHE A 139 11.67 -4.15 -0.83
C PHE A 139 12.05 -4.32 -2.31
N VAL A 140 13.10 -3.64 -2.79
CA VAL A 140 13.66 -3.92 -4.10
C VAL A 140 14.27 -5.33 -4.02
N PRO A 141 13.79 -6.31 -4.81
CA PRO A 141 14.54 -7.54 -4.96
C PRO A 141 15.89 -7.15 -5.55
N VAL A 142 16.97 -7.51 -4.84
CA VAL A 142 18.38 -7.60 -5.26
C VAL A 142 18.62 -7.05 -6.67
N GLU A 143 19.49 -6.03 -6.78
CA GLU A 143 20.06 -5.50 -8.02
C GLU A 143 19.73 -6.39 -9.22
N VAL A 144 18.77 -5.97 -10.04
CA VAL A 144 18.53 -6.68 -11.29
C VAL A 144 19.82 -6.51 -12.09
N ASP A 145 20.58 -7.59 -12.20
CA ASP A 145 21.85 -7.59 -12.91
C ASP A 145 21.60 -7.04 -14.30
N ALA A 146 22.22 -5.90 -14.62
CA ALA A 146 22.00 -5.21 -15.88
C ALA A 146 22.38 -6.11 -17.07
N ALA A 147 23.27 -7.09 -16.85
CA ALA A 147 23.61 -8.11 -17.83
C ALA A 147 22.43 -9.03 -18.16
N LEU A 148 21.62 -9.41 -17.15
CA LEU A 148 20.47 -10.28 -17.34
C LEU A 148 19.33 -9.58 -18.10
N ILE A 149 19.17 -8.25 -17.93
CA ILE A 149 18.22 -7.44 -18.70
C ILE A 149 18.65 -7.36 -20.16
N ALA A 150 19.95 -7.15 -20.42
CA ALA A 150 20.49 -7.10 -21.77
C ALA A 150 20.33 -8.43 -22.52
N GLU A 151 20.58 -9.57 -21.85
CA GLU A 151 20.39 -10.90 -22.44
C GLU A 151 18.91 -11.19 -22.78
N ILE A 152 17.97 -10.72 -21.95
CA ILE A 152 16.53 -10.90 -22.21
C ILE A 152 16.06 -10.01 -23.37
N ASP A 153 16.55 -8.77 -23.48
CA ASP A 153 16.21 -7.87 -24.59
C ASP A 153 16.81 -8.36 -25.92
N GLU A 154 18.02 -8.92 -25.91
CA GLU A 154 18.66 -9.51 -27.10
C GLU A 154 17.94 -10.79 -27.55
N ALA A 155 17.57 -11.67 -26.61
CA ALA A 155 16.77 -12.85 -26.90
C ALA A 155 15.35 -12.50 -27.41
N ALA A 156 14.76 -11.40 -26.94
CA ALA A 156 13.46 -10.93 -27.43
C ALA A 156 13.54 -10.29 -28.84
N ALA A 157 14.71 -9.76 -29.22
CA ALA A 157 14.96 -9.21 -30.55
C ALA A 157 15.22 -10.29 -31.62
N GLU A 158 15.69 -11.48 -31.24
CA GLU A 158 15.90 -12.62 -32.15
C GLU A 158 14.62 -13.42 -32.46
N VAL A 159 13.55 -13.26 -31.68
CA VAL A 159 12.26 -13.89 -31.96
C VAL A 159 11.46 -13.00 -32.91
N ASP A 160 11.78 -13.14 -34.20
CA ASP A 160 11.00 -12.55 -35.30
C ASP A 160 9.63 -13.23 -35.37
N PHE A 161 8.54 -12.44 -35.34
CA PHE A 161 7.19 -12.89 -35.65
C PHE A 161 6.92 -12.81 -37.15
#